data_AF-A0A527ZAT2-F1
#
_entry.id   AF-A0A527ZAT2-F1
#
_cell.length_a   1.000
_cell.length_b   1.000
_cell.length_c   1.000
_cell.angle_alpha   90.00
_cell.angle_beta   90.00
_cell.angle_gamma   90.00
#
_symmetry.space_group_name_H-M   'P 1'
#
loop_
_entity.id
_entity.type
_entity.pdbx_description
1 polymer ?
#
loop_
_entity_poly.entity_id
_entity_poly.type
_entity_poly.pdbx_seq_one_letter_code
_entity_poly.pdbx_strand_id
1 'polypeptide(L)'
;TGTVRLWDVVLGEGGRSALLLGPLAVDPTIKNAGIGSALMRHAIAEAARLGHAAILLVGDAPYYQRFGFSAEKTGSLAMPGPYERHRLLALELVEGVLAGAQGTLKAA
;
A
#
# COMPACT_ATOMS: atom_id res chain seq x y z
N THR A 1 -20.42 -7.99 1.97
CA THR A 1 -19.09 -8.62 2.18
C THR A 1 -17.97 -7.59 1.92
N GLY A 2 -16.69 -7.94 2.05
CA GLY A 2 -15.60 -7.03 1.71
C GLY A 2 -14.44 -7.77 1.05
N THR A 3 -13.59 -7.04 0.32
CA THR A 3 -12.45 -7.56 -0.40
C THR A 3 -11.25 -6.63 -0.26
N VAL A 4 -10.07 -7.21 -0.21
CA VAL A 4 -8.77 -6.53 -0.29
C VAL A 4 -7.88 -7.39 -1.16
N ARG A 5 -7.08 -6.74 -2.02
CA ARG A 5 -6.12 -7.42 -2.87
C ARG A 5 -4.76 -6.75 -2.79
N LEU A 6 -3.72 -7.57 -2.86
CA LEU A 6 -2.32 -7.18 -2.95
C LEU A 6 -1.78 -7.67 -4.31
N TRP A 7 -0.99 -6.85 -4.97
CA TRP A 7 -0.33 -7.15 -6.24
C TRP A 7 1.17 -7.01 -6.09
N ASP A 8 1.95 -7.95 -6.62
CA ASP A 8 3.40 -7.82 -6.65
C ASP A 8 3.83 -6.70 -7.61
N VAL A 9 4.69 -5.82 -7.11
CA VAL A 9 5.25 -4.70 -7.87
C VAL A 9 6.74 -4.55 -7.59
N VAL A 10 7.44 -3.91 -8.51
CA VAL A 10 8.82 -3.45 -8.35
C VAL A 10 8.89 -1.93 -8.32
N LEU A 11 9.72 -1.39 -7.41
CA LEU A 11 9.89 0.04 -7.17
C LEU A 11 10.91 0.65 -8.15
N GLY A 12 10.48 0.99 -9.35
CA GLY A 12 11.38 1.43 -10.41
C GLY A 12 12.08 0.27 -11.13
N GLU A 13 12.93 0.58 -12.12
CA GLU A 13 13.66 -0.43 -12.89
C GLU A 13 14.77 -1.07 -12.05
N GLY A 14 14.77 -2.41 -11.99
CA GLY A 14 15.71 -3.15 -11.14
C GLY A 14 15.54 -2.89 -9.65
N GLY A 15 14.43 -2.26 -9.24
CA GLY A 15 14.15 -1.88 -7.87
C GLY A 15 13.73 -3.03 -6.97
N ARG A 16 13.47 -2.71 -5.71
CA ARG A 16 13.03 -3.67 -4.69
C ARG A 16 11.60 -4.13 -4.96
N SER A 17 11.30 -5.37 -4.61
CA SER A 17 9.92 -5.90 -4.60
C SER A 17 9.11 -5.29 -3.47
N ALA A 18 7.84 -5.01 -3.75
CA ALA A 18 6.86 -4.53 -2.80
C ALA A 18 5.46 -5.02 -3.20
N LEU A 19 4.47 -4.73 -2.38
CA LEU A 19 3.07 -4.98 -2.70
C LEU A 19 2.33 -3.68 -2.99
N LEU A 20 1.44 -3.70 -3.98
CA LEU A 20 0.46 -2.65 -4.21
C LEU A 20 -0.91 -3.13 -3.71
N LEU A 21 -1.49 -2.41 -2.75
CA LEU A 21 -2.81 -2.71 -2.20
C LEU A 21 -3.89 -2.00 -3.01
N GLY A 22 -4.83 -2.77 -3.55
CA GLY A 22 -6.03 -2.23 -4.18
C GLY A 22 -6.78 -3.21 -5.08
N PRO A 23 -8.12 -3.10 -5.20
CA PRO A 23 -8.98 -2.25 -4.38
C PRO A 23 -9.20 -2.83 -2.97
N LEU A 24 -9.42 -1.95 -1.99
CA LEU A 24 -10.09 -2.27 -0.74
C LEU A 24 -11.56 -1.84 -0.88
N ALA A 25 -12.48 -2.79 -0.89
CA ALA A 25 -13.90 -2.52 -1.05
C ALA A 25 -14.72 -3.22 0.03
N VAL A 26 -15.71 -2.53 0.57
CA VAL A 26 -16.68 -3.07 1.52
C VAL A 26 -18.07 -2.76 1.00
N ASP A 27 -18.93 -3.77 1.05
CA ASP A 27 -20.34 -3.67 0.71
C ASP A 27 -21.01 -2.50 1.46
N PRO A 28 -21.67 -1.57 0.74
CA PRO A 28 -22.29 -0.40 1.33
C PRO A 28 -23.26 -0.69 2.48
N THR A 29 -23.96 -1.82 2.43
CA THR A 29 -24.98 -2.20 3.41
C THR A 29 -24.42 -2.50 4.80
N ILE A 30 -23.10 -2.71 4.90
CA ILE A 30 -22.36 -3.03 6.13
C ILE A 30 -21.15 -2.09 6.32
N LYS A 31 -21.19 -0.90 5.71
CA LYS A 31 -20.21 0.16 5.96
C LYS A 31 -20.19 0.52 7.46
N ASN A 32 -19.03 0.96 7.94
CA ASN A 32 -18.78 1.35 9.34
C ASN A 32 -18.83 0.22 10.38
N ALA A 33 -19.07 -1.03 9.99
CA ALA A 33 -18.99 -2.20 10.88
C ALA A 33 -17.53 -2.68 11.16
N GLY A 34 -16.51 -1.85 10.88
CA GLY A 34 -15.10 -2.19 11.10
C GLY A 34 -14.47 -3.17 10.09
N ILE A 35 -15.24 -3.71 9.14
CA ILE A 35 -14.78 -4.73 8.17
C ILE A 35 -13.58 -4.26 7.36
N GLY A 36 -13.60 -3.03 6.82
CA GLY A 36 -12.48 -2.51 6.04
C GLY A 36 -11.18 -2.40 6.86
N SER A 37 -11.30 -2.07 8.14
CA SER A 37 -10.16 -2.04 9.05
C SER A 37 -9.65 -3.44 9.40
N ALA A 38 -10.56 -4.41 9.57
CA ALA A 38 -10.18 -5.81 9.78
C ALA A 38 -9.46 -6.39 8.56
N LEU A 39 -9.97 -6.16 7.34
CA LEU A 39 -9.33 -6.57 6.10
C LEU A 39 -7.95 -5.95 5.92
N MET A 40 -7.80 -4.65 6.19
CA MET A 40 -6.51 -3.95 6.13
C MET A 40 -5.49 -4.56 7.10
N ARG A 41 -5.86 -4.74 8.37
CA ARG A 41 -4.99 -5.35 9.39
C ARG A 41 -4.59 -6.77 9.02
N HIS A 42 -5.54 -7.56 8.51
CA HIS A 42 -5.28 -8.92 8.06
C HIS A 42 -4.31 -8.94 6.88
N ALA A 43 -4.52 -8.10 5.87
CA ALA A 43 -3.63 -7.99 4.71
C ALA A 43 -2.20 -7.60 5.10
N ILE A 44 -2.03 -6.62 6.00
CA ILE A 44 -0.72 -6.20 6.52
C ILE A 44 -0.04 -7.35 7.28
N ALA A 45 -0.77 -8.01 8.17
CA ALA A 45 -0.22 -9.11 8.97
C ALA A 45 0.22 -10.28 8.08
N GLU A 46 -0.57 -10.61 7.06
CA GLU A 46 -0.25 -11.70 6.14
C GLU A 46 0.94 -11.35 5.23
N ALA A 47 1.01 -10.13 4.72
CA ALA A 47 2.17 -9.66 3.95
C ALA A 47 3.46 -9.74 4.77
N ALA A 48 3.42 -9.32 6.04
CA ALA A 48 4.55 -9.42 6.96
C ALA A 48 4.92 -10.89 7.22
N ARG A 49 3.92 -11.76 7.47
CA ARG A 49 4.12 -13.20 7.71
C ARG A 49 4.79 -13.89 6.52
N LEU A 50 4.47 -13.47 5.29
CA LEU A 50 5.04 -13.99 4.06
C LEU A 50 6.40 -13.38 3.69
N GLY A 51 6.91 -12.42 4.49
CA GLY A 51 8.23 -11.83 4.31
C GLY A 51 8.29 -10.70 3.29
N HIS A 52 7.15 -10.11 2.90
CA HIS A 52 7.16 -8.90 2.07
C HIS A 52 7.70 -7.71 2.86
N ALA A 53 8.41 -6.81 2.17
CA ALA A 53 9.12 -5.73 2.84
C ALA A 53 8.32 -4.42 2.93
N ALA A 54 7.43 -4.15 1.97
CA ALA A 54 6.63 -2.91 1.96
C ALA A 54 5.29 -3.11 1.24
N ILE A 55 4.31 -2.29 1.64
CA ILE A 55 3.01 -2.17 0.97
C ILE A 55 2.80 -0.71 0.57
N LEU A 56 2.35 -0.47 -0.66
CA LEU A 56 2.00 0.84 -1.19
C LEU A 56 0.53 0.87 -1.58
N LEU A 57 -0.08 2.05 -1.60
CA LEU A 57 -1.43 2.27 -2.12
C LEU A 57 -1.62 3.72 -2.59
N VAL A 58 -2.66 3.94 -3.38
CA VAL A 58 -3.16 5.29 -3.67
C VAL A 58 -4.45 5.51 -2.87
N GLY A 59 -4.46 6.48 -1.96
CA GLY A 59 -5.61 6.72 -1.09
C GLY A 59 -5.46 7.90 -0.12
N ASP A 60 -6.47 8.11 0.71
CA ASP A 60 -6.56 9.29 1.58
C ASP A 60 -5.74 9.10 2.86
N ALA A 61 -4.66 9.89 3.01
CA ALA A 61 -3.76 9.79 4.17
C ALA A 61 -4.46 9.79 5.54
N PRO A 62 -5.48 10.63 5.80
CA PRO A 62 -6.18 10.61 7.09
C PRO A 62 -6.82 9.27 7.46
N TYR A 63 -7.24 8.48 6.46
CA TYR A 63 -7.83 7.16 6.67
C TYR A 63 -6.77 6.08 6.90
N TYR A 64 -5.66 6.13 6.16
CA TYR A 64 -4.65 5.06 6.15
C TYR A 64 -3.53 5.24 7.20
N GLN A 65 -3.30 6.46 7.69
CA GLN A 65 -2.30 6.75 8.74
C GLN A 65 -2.48 5.91 10.01
N ARG A 66 -3.74 5.54 10.34
CA ARG A 66 -4.04 4.67 11.51
C ARG A 66 -3.53 3.24 11.38
N PHE A 67 -3.07 2.84 10.19
CA PHE A 67 -2.40 1.57 9.94
C PHE A 67 -0.90 1.74 9.66
N GLY A 68 -0.36 2.95 9.80
CA GLY A 68 1.05 3.27 9.60
C GLY A 68 1.43 3.70 8.18
N PHE A 69 0.47 3.87 7.27
CA PHE A 69 0.77 4.38 5.92
C PHE A 69 1.05 5.89 5.94
N SER A 70 2.09 6.32 5.23
CA SER A 70 2.40 7.74 5.04
C SER A 70 2.97 8.03 3.64
N ALA A 71 3.01 9.30 3.26
CA ALA A 71 3.65 9.75 2.01
C ALA A 71 5.14 10.11 2.20
N GLU A 72 5.69 9.95 3.40
CA GLU A 72 7.03 10.47 3.75
C GLU A 72 8.15 9.82 2.93
N LYS A 73 7.97 8.55 2.55
CA LYS A 73 8.97 7.76 1.80
C LYS A 73 8.60 7.54 0.33
N THR A 74 7.55 8.18 -0.16
CA THR A 74 7.05 7.99 -1.54
C THR A 74 7.35 9.15 -2.48
N GLY A 75 7.98 10.22 -2.00
CA GLY A 75 8.21 11.44 -2.80
C GLY A 75 9.02 11.25 -4.08
N SER A 76 9.91 10.24 -4.12
CA SER A 76 10.70 9.87 -5.31
C SER A 76 10.11 8.71 -6.11
N LEU A 77 8.98 8.15 -5.65
CA LEU A 77 8.25 7.08 -6.31
C LEU A 77 7.07 7.64 -7.11
N ALA A 78 6.64 6.90 -8.13
CA ALA A 78 5.45 7.25 -8.89
C ALA A 78 4.63 6.03 -9.29
N MET A 79 3.32 6.21 -9.41
CA MET A 79 2.44 5.26 -10.09
C MET A 79 2.34 5.58 -11.59
N PRO A 80 2.16 4.57 -12.46
CA PRO A 80 1.80 4.82 -13.84
C PRO A 80 0.39 5.43 -13.92
N GLY A 81 0.23 6.45 -14.77
CA GLY A 81 -1.05 7.14 -14.97
C GLY A 81 -1.30 8.34 -14.04
N PRO A 82 -2.47 8.99 -14.15
CA PRO A 82 -2.80 10.16 -13.35
C PRO A 82 -3.18 9.77 -11.91
N TYR A 83 -2.59 10.47 -10.93
CA TYR A 83 -2.93 10.39 -9.51
C TYR A 83 -2.42 11.65 -8.80
N GLU A 84 -2.91 11.91 -7.60
CA GLU A 84 -2.40 12.98 -6.76
C GLU A 84 -1.20 12.46 -5.96
N ARG A 85 -0.02 13.09 -6.13
CA ARG A 85 1.23 12.60 -5.52
C ARG A 85 1.15 12.35 -4.02
N HIS A 86 0.49 13.24 -3.27
CA HIS A 86 0.34 13.13 -1.82
C HIS A 86 -0.54 11.95 -1.36
N ARG A 87 -1.24 11.29 -2.29
CA ARG A 87 -2.07 10.11 -2.03
C ARG A 87 -1.35 8.80 -2.29
N LEU A 88 -0.12 8.82 -2.84
CA LEU A 88 0.71 7.63 -2.87
C LEU A 88 1.33 7.43 -1.48
N LEU A 89 0.82 6.44 -0.76
CA LEU A 89 1.22 6.14 0.61
C LEU A 89 1.95 4.81 0.65
N ALA A 90 2.84 4.65 1.62
CA ALA A 90 3.56 3.41 1.86
C ALA A 90 3.62 3.07 3.35
N LEU A 91 3.69 1.76 3.61
CA LEU A 91 3.97 1.16 4.90
C LEU A 91 5.20 0.26 4.73
N GLU A 92 6.25 0.54 5.50
CA GLU A 92 7.41 -0.35 5.63
C GLU A 92 7.06 -1.48 6.61
N LEU A 93 7.20 -2.73 6.16
CA LEU A 93 7.15 -3.92 7.02
C LEU A 93 8.55 -4.29 7.53
N VAL A 94 9.58 -3.87 6.78
CA VAL A 94 10.99 -3.89 7.18
C VAL A 94 11.49 -2.45 7.18
N GLU A 95 11.95 -1.98 8.33
CA GLU A 95 12.41 -0.60 8.53
C GLU A 95 13.49 -0.20 7.51
N GLY A 96 13.32 0.97 6.89
CA GLY A 96 14.28 1.54 5.95
C GLY A 96 14.28 0.89 4.57
N VAL A 97 13.40 -0.07 4.27
CA VAL A 97 13.39 -0.75 2.97
C VAL A 97 12.99 0.15 1.80
N LEU A 98 12.40 1.31 2.04
CA LEU A 98 12.11 2.33 1.03
C LEU A 98 13.19 3.42 0.97
N ALA A 99 14.24 3.35 1.79
CA ALA A 99 15.33 4.31 1.75
C ALA A 99 16.01 4.31 0.37
N GLY A 100 16.00 5.45 -0.30
CA GLY A 100 16.54 5.60 -1.66
C GLY A 100 15.72 4.94 -2.77
N ALA A 101 14.50 4.47 -2.48
CA ALA A 101 13.60 3.95 -3.51
C ALA A 101 13.13 5.11 -4.41
N GLN A 102 13.19 4.89 -5.73
CA GLN A 102 12.89 5.92 -6.71
C GLN A 102 12.37 5.33 -8.02
N GLY A 103 11.63 6.14 -8.78
CA GLY A 103 11.11 5.79 -10.09
C GLY A 103 9.67 5.29 -10.07
N THR A 104 9.23 4.80 -11.23
CA THR A 104 7.83 4.42 -11.44
C THR A 104 7.61 2.94 -11.10
N LEU A 105 6.58 2.65 -10.32
CA LEU A 105 6.15 1.29 -10.01
C LEU A 105 5.81 0.52 -11.29
N LYS A 106 6.22 -0.74 -11.34
CA LYS A 106 5.85 -1.68 -12.41
C LYS A 106 5.30 -2.97 -11.81
N ALA A 107 4.41 -3.65 -12.52
CA ALA A 107 4.02 -5.01 -12.17
C ALA A 107 5.27 -5.92 -12.21
N ALA A 108 5.37 -6.81 -11.24
CA ALA A 108 6.42 -7.83 -11.18
C ALA A 108 6.13 -9.02 -12.10
#